data_AF-A0A1Q7JD81-F1
#
_entry.id   AF-A0A1Q7JD81-F1
#
_cell.length_a   1.000
_cell.length_b   1.000
_cell.length_c   1.000
_cell.angle_alpha   90.00
_cell.angle_beta   90.00
_cell.angle_gamma   90.00
#
_symmetry.space_group_name_H-M   'P 1'
#
loop_
_entity.id
_entity.type
_entity.pdbx_description
1 polymer ?
#
loop_
_entity_poly.entity_id
_entity_poly.type
_entity_poly.pdbx_seq_one_letter_code
_entity_poly.pdbx_strand_id
1 'polypeptide(L)'
;DVRKQEFRKSLRGYEPIGVEDFRVRVADELERILREKSVLEERVAALGEQLRAYRERERAMNEALVAAQQLREATHTAAQREAQVVVREAEAEGRRILDEARAAKAEVERQAAEVQRQYQQYVGGFRALLERQLAELRALDGQRGG
;
A
#
# COMPACT_ATOMS: atom_id res chain seq x y z
N ASP A 1 44.36 -9.88 55.25
CA ASP A 1 45.00 -8.56 55.20
C ASP A 1 46.50 -8.75 55.37
N VAL A 2 47.25 -8.67 54.28
CA VAL A 2 48.73 -8.78 54.24
C VAL A 2 49.36 -7.81 55.24
N ARG A 3 48.71 -6.65 55.49
CA ARG A 3 49.20 -5.60 56.39
C ARG A 3 49.17 -5.99 57.87
N LYS A 4 48.42 -7.05 58.22
CA LYS A 4 48.30 -7.56 59.61
C LYS A 4 49.17 -8.77 59.88
N GLN A 5 50.00 -9.21 58.93
CA GLN A 5 50.86 -10.37 59.13
C GLN A 5 52.00 -10.02 60.09
N GLU A 6 52.05 -10.69 61.23
CA GLU A 6 53.18 -10.64 62.17
C GLU A 6 54.11 -11.84 61.93
N PHE A 7 55.42 -11.60 62.05
CA PHE A 7 56.45 -12.63 61.91
C PHE A 7 57.18 -12.82 63.24
N ARG A 8 57.41 -14.07 63.64
CA ARG A 8 58.25 -14.36 64.81
C ARG A 8 59.68 -13.89 64.55
N LYS A 9 60.34 -13.38 65.59
CA LYS A 9 61.73 -12.90 65.52
C LYS A 9 62.70 -14.01 65.95
N SER A 10 63.80 -14.15 65.22
CA SER A 10 64.96 -14.99 65.53
C SER A 10 66.16 -14.11 65.92
N LEU A 11 67.24 -14.72 66.44
CA LEU A 11 68.43 -14.03 66.96
C LEU A 11 69.06 -13.03 65.96
N ARG A 12 68.75 -13.16 64.66
CA ARG A 12 69.18 -12.27 63.57
C ARG A 12 68.10 -12.04 62.49
N GLY A 13 66.84 -11.76 62.85
CA GLY A 13 65.82 -11.34 61.87
C GLY A 13 64.45 -11.98 62.09
N TYR A 14 63.66 -12.15 61.03
CA TYR A 14 62.41 -12.92 61.08
C TYR A 14 62.68 -14.42 60.91
N GLU A 15 61.78 -15.25 61.44
CA GLU A 15 61.82 -16.69 61.25
C GLU A 15 61.65 -17.03 59.76
N PRO A 16 62.65 -17.67 59.12
CA PRO A 16 62.62 -17.91 57.67
C PRO A 16 61.41 -18.74 57.21
N ILE A 17 61.01 -19.74 57.99
CA ILE A 17 59.88 -20.64 57.68
C ILE A 17 58.56 -19.85 57.62
N GLY A 18 58.28 -19.01 58.62
CA GLY A 18 57.05 -18.22 58.64
C GLY A 18 56.98 -17.16 57.54
N VAL A 19 58.13 -16.64 57.10
CA VAL A 19 58.22 -15.73 55.94
C VAL A 19 57.95 -16.49 54.64
N GLU A 20 58.51 -17.69 54.49
CA GLU A 20 58.30 -18.50 53.27
C GLU A 20 56.84 -18.96 53.14
N ASP A 21 56.23 -19.45 54.21
CA ASP A 21 54.82 -19.84 54.24
C ASP A 21 53.89 -18.65 53.90
N PHE A 22 54.27 -17.45 54.32
CA PHE A 22 53.53 -16.24 53.95
C PHE A 22 53.72 -15.89 52.47
N ARG A 23 54.94 -15.99 51.93
CA ARG A 23 55.22 -15.75 50.50
C ARG A 23 54.42 -16.70 49.61
N VAL A 24 54.35 -17.99 49.98
CA VAL A 24 53.54 -18.99 49.25
C VAL A 24 52.07 -18.60 49.28
N ARG A 25 51.49 -18.32 50.46
CA ARG A 25 50.08 -17.90 50.56
C ARG A 25 49.75 -16.63 49.76
N VAL A 26 50.65 -15.65 49.74
CA VAL A 26 50.48 -14.42 48.95
C VAL A 26 50.57 -14.72 47.46
N ALA A 27 51.50 -15.59 47.04
CA ALA A 27 51.63 -15.99 45.65
C ALA A 27 50.37 -16.73 45.16
N ASP A 28 49.86 -17.69 45.94
CA ASP A 28 48.65 -18.45 45.61
C ASP A 28 47.42 -17.54 45.45
N GLU A 29 47.26 -16.57 46.37
CA GLU A 29 46.15 -15.63 46.34
C GLU A 29 46.25 -14.64 45.17
N LEU A 30 47.47 -14.17 44.86
CA LEU A 30 47.71 -13.37 43.65
C LEU A 30 47.38 -14.15 42.38
N GLU A 31 47.80 -15.42 42.32
CA GLU A 31 47.51 -16.28 41.18
C GLU A 31 46.00 -16.53 41.03
N ARG A 32 45.27 -16.72 42.15
CA ARG A 32 43.80 -16.80 42.17
C ARG A 32 43.16 -15.53 41.60
N ILE A 33 43.59 -14.35 42.08
CA ILE A 33 43.06 -13.06 41.63
C ILE A 33 43.37 -12.84 40.14
N LEU A 34 44.57 -13.20 39.66
CA LEU A 34 44.93 -13.06 38.25
C LEU A 34 44.06 -13.97 37.37
N ARG A 35 43.80 -15.22 37.80
CA ARG A 35 42.88 -16.13 37.11
C ARG A 35 41.46 -15.56 37.06
N GLU A 36 40.93 -15.08 38.18
CA GLU A 36 39.59 -14.48 38.25
C GLU A 36 39.48 -13.23 37.38
N LYS A 37 40.51 -12.37 37.39
CA LYS A 37 40.59 -11.18 36.54
C LYS A 37 40.53 -11.57 35.06
N SER A 38 41.32 -12.56 34.62
CA SER A 38 41.32 -13.02 33.23
C SER A 38 39.93 -13.51 32.79
N VAL A 39 39.28 -14.33 33.64
CA VAL A 39 37.93 -14.84 33.36
C VAL A 39 36.90 -13.70 33.26
N LEU A 40 36.99 -12.70 34.13
CA LEU A 40 36.10 -11.53 34.09
C LEU A 40 36.36 -10.67 32.85
N GLU A 41 37.62 -10.45 32.47
CA GLU A 41 37.99 -9.70 31.26
C GLU A 41 37.47 -10.38 29.99
N GLU A 42 37.61 -11.71 29.87
CA GLU A 42 37.02 -12.48 28.78
C GLU A 42 35.50 -12.36 28.72
N ARG A 43 34.84 -12.44 29.88
CA ARG A 43 33.38 -12.31 29.96
C ARG A 43 32.90 -10.92 29.57
N VAL A 44 33.62 -9.87 29.98
CA VAL A 44 33.33 -8.49 29.58
C VAL A 44 33.50 -8.31 28.08
N ALA A 45 34.57 -8.87 27.49
CA ALA A 45 34.77 -8.83 26.05
C ALA A 45 33.62 -9.53 25.29
N ALA A 46 33.23 -10.74 25.73
CA ALA A 46 32.14 -11.49 25.12
C ALA A 46 30.79 -10.75 25.20
N LEU A 47 30.47 -10.16 26.36
CA LEU A 47 29.26 -9.35 26.53
C LEU A 47 29.30 -8.07 25.68
N GLY A 48 30.49 -7.48 25.51
CA GLY A 48 30.71 -6.33 24.64
C GLY A 48 30.38 -6.63 23.19
N GLU A 49 30.84 -7.77 22.66
CA GLU A 49 30.52 -8.19 21.29
C GLU A 49 29.02 -8.52 21.11
N GLN A 50 28.41 -9.20 22.09
CA GLN A 50 26.97 -9.45 22.05
C GLN A 50 26.16 -8.15 22.01
N LEU A 51 26.53 -7.16 22.83
CA LEU A 51 25.87 -5.87 22.86
C LEU A 51 26.00 -5.12 21.53
N ARG A 52 27.16 -5.20 20.87
CA ARG A 52 27.35 -4.63 19.53
C ARG A 52 26.42 -5.30 18.52
N ALA A 53 26.37 -6.62 18.49
CA ALA A 53 25.49 -7.36 17.60
C ALA A 53 24.00 -7.01 17.84
N TYR A 54 23.57 -6.88 19.10
CA TYR A 54 22.21 -6.43 19.42
C TYR A 54 21.92 -5.02 18.91
N ARG A 55 22.84 -4.08 19.08
CA ARG A 55 22.68 -2.70 18.59
C ARG A 55 22.63 -2.62 17.07
N GLU A 56 23.43 -3.41 16.37
CA GLU A 56 23.38 -3.50 14.91
C GLU A 56 22.05 -4.06 14.43
N ARG A 57 21.55 -5.12 15.07
CA ARG A 57 20.25 -5.69 14.77
C ARG A 57 19.11 -4.71 15.04
N GLU A 58 19.17 -3.97 16.14
CA GLU A 58 18.19 -2.94 16.48
C GLU A 58 18.18 -1.82 15.42
N ARG A 59 19.35 -1.36 14.96
CA ARG A 59 19.46 -0.38 13.87
C ARG A 59 18.84 -0.90 12.58
N ALA A 60 19.19 -2.11 12.15
CA ALA A 60 18.62 -2.71 10.96
C ALA A 60 17.10 -2.88 11.06
N MET A 61 16.58 -3.22 12.24
CA MET A 61 15.14 -3.34 12.47
C MET A 61 14.42 -1.98 12.40
N ASN A 62 15.03 -0.92 12.95
CA ASN A 62 14.51 0.44 12.85
C ASN A 62 14.51 0.94 11.40
N GLU A 63 15.58 0.70 10.65
CA GLU A 63 15.66 1.03 9.22
C GLU A 63 14.59 0.29 8.41
N ALA A 64 14.41 -1.01 8.67
CA ALA A 64 13.36 -1.80 8.03
C ALA A 64 11.94 -1.28 8.36
N LEU A 65 11.71 -0.84 9.61
CA LEU A 65 10.43 -0.28 10.02
C LEU A 65 10.12 1.04 9.29
N VAL A 66 11.13 1.92 9.17
CA VAL A 66 11.01 3.18 8.41
C VAL A 66 10.75 2.89 6.93
N ALA A 67 11.50 1.97 6.33
CA ALA A 67 11.27 1.57 4.94
C ALA A 67 9.86 1.00 4.73
N ALA A 68 9.37 0.18 5.66
CA ALA A 68 8.02 -0.35 5.62
C ALA A 68 6.96 0.75 5.76
N GLN A 69 7.19 1.78 6.60
CA GLN A 69 6.31 2.95 6.71
C GLN A 69 6.24 3.73 5.40
N GLN A 70 7.39 4.06 4.81
CA GLN A 70 7.49 4.77 3.54
C GLN A 70 6.81 3.99 2.40
N LEU A 71 7.02 2.67 2.34
CA LEU A 71 6.37 1.82 1.34
C LEU A 71 4.85 1.86 1.50
N ARG A 72 4.33 1.73 2.74
CA ARG A 72 2.88 1.81 2.97
C ARG A 72 2.29 3.15 2.54
N GLU A 73 2.95 4.27 2.85
CA GLU A 73 2.50 5.61 2.43
C GLU A 73 2.53 5.78 0.91
N ALA A 74 3.59 5.29 0.25
CA ALA A 74 3.70 5.32 -1.20
C ALA A 74 2.60 4.47 -1.86
N THR A 75 2.37 3.26 -1.38
CA THR A 75 1.30 2.37 -1.88
C THR A 75 -0.08 3.00 -1.68
N HIS A 76 -0.34 3.57 -0.50
CA HIS A 76 -1.61 4.25 -0.22
C HIS A 76 -1.83 5.44 -1.17
N THR A 77 -0.81 6.27 -1.37
CA THR A 77 -0.88 7.42 -2.28
C THR A 77 -1.11 6.98 -3.73
N ALA A 78 -0.42 5.92 -4.18
CA ALA A 78 -0.60 5.36 -5.52
C ALA A 78 -2.04 4.84 -5.72
N ALA A 79 -2.53 4.04 -4.78
CA ALA A 79 -3.89 3.49 -4.82
C ALA A 79 -4.97 4.60 -4.84
N GLN A 80 -4.78 5.68 -4.07
CA GLN A 80 -5.70 6.82 -4.10
C GLN A 80 -5.71 7.54 -5.45
N ARG A 81 -4.54 7.71 -6.09
CA ARG A 81 -4.44 8.31 -7.42
C ARG A 81 -5.10 7.43 -8.48
N GLU A 82 -4.82 6.13 -8.44
CA GLU A 82 -5.40 5.16 -9.36
C GLU A 82 -6.92 5.11 -9.22
N ALA A 83 -7.45 5.08 -7.99
CA ALA A 83 -8.88 5.14 -7.73
C ALA A 83 -9.52 6.41 -8.31
N GLN A 84 -8.87 7.57 -8.18
CA GLN A 84 -9.36 8.82 -8.79
C GLN A 84 -9.36 8.77 -10.32
N VAL A 85 -8.36 8.15 -10.94
CA VAL A 85 -8.32 7.95 -12.39
C VAL A 85 -9.47 7.06 -12.83
N VAL A 86 -9.66 5.90 -12.20
CA VAL A 86 -10.74 4.97 -12.50
C VAL A 86 -12.11 5.64 -12.39
N VAL A 87 -12.36 6.42 -11.33
CA VAL A 87 -13.62 7.16 -11.17
C VAL A 87 -13.81 8.17 -12.30
N ARG A 88 -12.77 8.94 -12.65
CA ARG A 88 -12.86 9.94 -13.75
C ARG A 88 -13.11 9.28 -15.09
N GLU A 89 -12.46 8.16 -15.38
CA GLU A 89 -12.67 7.39 -16.61
C GLU A 89 -14.08 6.82 -16.69
N ALA A 90 -14.58 6.24 -15.59
CA ALA A 90 -15.95 5.73 -15.51
C ALA A 90 -16.99 6.85 -15.69
N GLU A 91 -16.76 8.03 -15.11
CA GLU A 91 -17.63 9.20 -15.30
C GLU A 91 -17.61 9.71 -16.73
N ALA A 92 -16.42 9.79 -17.36
CA ALA A 92 -16.28 10.22 -18.74
C ALA A 92 -16.98 9.26 -19.71
N GLU A 93 -16.79 7.96 -19.51
CA GLU A 93 -17.43 6.92 -20.30
C GLU A 93 -18.95 6.91 -20.10
N GLY A 94 -19.42 7.06 -18.86
CA GLY A 94 -20.85 7.19 -18.57
C GLY A 94 -21.49 8.39 -19.27
N ARG A 95 -20.80 9.53 -19.33
CA ARG A 95 -21.27 10.71 -20.09
C ARG A 95 -21.31 10.42 -21.59
N ARG A 96 -20.27 9.79 -22.15
CA ARG A 96 -20.22 9.41 -23.56
C ARG A 96 -21.41 8.52 -23.95
N ILE A 97 -21.68 7.48 -23.15
CA ILE A 97 -22.81 6.57 -23.37
C ILE A 97 -24.14 7.32 -23.32
N LEU A 98 -24.34 8.23 -22.36
CA LEU A 98 -25.56 9.02 -22.26
C LEU A 98 -25.78 9.94 -23.46
N ASP A 99 -24.72 10.58 -23.95
CA ASP A 99 -24.79 11.47 -25.10
C ASP A 99 -25.06 10.68 -26.39
N GLU A 100 -24.44 9.50 -26.56
CA GLU A 100 -24.73 8.58 -27.66
C GLU A 100 -26.18 8.09 -27.63
N ALA A 101 -26.68 7.70 -26.45
CA ALA A 101 -28.07 7.27 -26.30
C ALA A 101 -29.06 8.40 -26.60
N ARG A 102 -28.76 9.64 -26.19
CA ARG A 102 -29.58 10.82 -26.50
C ARG A 102 -29.60 11.11 -28.00
N ALA A 103 -28.44 11.04 -28.66
CA ALA A 103 -28.34 11.24 -30.10
C ALA A 103 -29.13 10.17 -30.87
N ALA A 104 -28.97 8.89 -30.49
CA ALA A 104 -29.73 7.79 -31.07
C ALA A 104 -31.24 7.95 -30.87
N LYS A 105 -31.67 8.35 -29.68
CA LYS A 105 -33.08 8.64 -29.38
C LYS A 105 -33.63 9.76 -30.28
N ALA A 106 -32.91 10.88 -30.38
CA ALA A 106 -33.32 12.01 -31.21
C ALA A 106 -33.45 11.63 -32.69
N GLU A 107 -32.55 10.77 -33.18
CA GLU A 107 -32.62 10.26 -34.55
C GLU A 107 -33.84 9.37 -34.77
N VAL A 108 -34.14 8.46 -33.84
CA VAL A 108 -35.36 7.62 -33.91
C VAL A 108 -36.62 8.48 -33.88
N GLU A 109 -36.69 9.49 -33.01
CA GLU A 109 -37.82 10.43 -32.95
C GLU A 109 -37.99 11.21 -34.27
N ARG A 110 -36.88 11.63 -34.88
CA ARG A 110 -36.88 12.31 -36.20
C ARG A 110 -37.41 11.38 -37.29
N GLN A 111 -36.94 10.13 -37.33
CA GLN A 111 -37.39 9.12 -38.30
C GLN A 111 -38.87 8.78 -38.10
N ALA A 112 -39.33 8.64 -36.86
CA ALA A 112 -40.74 8.39 -36.57
C ALA A 112 -41.64 9.55 -37.05
N ALA A 113 -41.21 10.79 -36.82
CA ALA A 113 -41.93 11.98 -37.31
C ALA A 113 -41.94 12.06 -38.85
N GLU A 114 -40.85 11.68 -39.51
CA GLU A 114 -40.77 11.56 -40.98
C GLU A 114 -41.80 10.57 -41.52
N VAL A 115 -41.82 9.36 -40.98
CA VAL A 115 -42.77 8.30 -41.38
C VAL A 115 -44.22 8.75 -41.16
N GLN A 116 -44.51 9.39 -40.03
CA GLN A 116 -45.85 9.91 -39.75
C GLN A 116 -46.28 10.98 -40.76
N ARG A 117 -45.38 11.89 -41.15
CA ARG A 117 -45.64 12.89 -42.20
C ARG A 117 -45.91 12.23 -43.54
N GLN A 118 -45.08 11.27 -43.95
CA GLN A 118 -45.25 10.55 -45.21
C GLN A 118 -46.58 9.79 -45.24
N TYR A 119 -46.96 9.16 -44.13
CA TYR A 119 -48.25 8.47 -43.99
C TYR A 119 -49.43 9.44 -44.15
N GLN A 120 -49.39 10.61 -43.48
CA GLN A 120 -50.44 11.63 -43.62
C GLN A 120 -50.55 12.17 -45.05
N GLN A 121 -49.42 12.42 -45.71
CA GLN A 121 -49.38 12.84 -47.11
C GLN A 121 -49.96 11.78 -48.04
N TYR A 122 -49.61 10.51 -47.82
CA TYR A 122 -50.15 9.39 -48.60
C TYR A 122 -51.67 9.28 -48.44
N VAL A 123 -52.18 9.29 -47.21
CA VAL A 123 -53.62 9.20 -46.94
C VAL A 123 -54.37 10.40 -47.53
N GLY A 124 -53.82 11.62 -47.37
CA GLY A 124 -54.40 12.83 -47.96
C GLY A 124 -54.44 12.79 -49.49
N GLY A 125 -53.34 12.39 -50.14
CA GLY A 125 -53.26 12.24 -51.59
C GLY A 125 -54.20 11.16 -52.12
N PHE A 126 -54.31 10.03 -51.42
CA PHE A 126 -55.23 8.96 -51.79
C PHE A 126 -56.70 9.38 -51.67
N ARG A 127 -57.07 10.11 -50.60
CA ARG A 127 -58.42 10.69 -50.46
C ARG A 127 -58.73 11.64 -51.61
N ALA A 128 -57.82 12.57 -51.93
CA ALA A 128 -58.02 13.51 -53.03
C ALA A 128 -58.20 12.81 -54.38
N LEU A 129 -57.46 11.73 -54.63
CA LEU A 129 -57.62 10.90 -55.83
C LEU A 129 -59.01 10.26 -55.88
N LEU A 130 -59.47 9.64 -54.78
CA LEU A 130 -60.79 9.02 -54.71
C LEU A 130 -61.93 10.03 -54.89
N GLU A 131 -61.81 11.21 -54.28
CA GLU A 131 -62.79 12.30 -54.44
C GLU A 131 -62.88 12.75 -55.90
N ARG A 132 -61.74 12.89 -56.59
CA ARG A 132 -61.69 13.20 -58.02
C ARG A 132 -62.39 12.12 -58.86
N GLN A 133 -62.08 10.84 -58.62
CA GLN A 133 -62.68 9.73 -59.37
C GLN A 133 -64.20 9.65 -59.14
N LEU A 134 -64.67 9.89 -57.92
CA LEU A 134 -66.10 9.98 -57.62
C LEU A 134 -66.77 11.16 -58.32
N ALA A 135 -66.11 12.32 -58.40
CA ALA A 135 -66.63 13.47 -59.13
C ALA A 135 -66.74 13.21 -60.63
N GLU A 136 -65.75 12.55 -61.24
CA GLU A 136 -65.76 12.13 -62.64
C GLU A 136 -66.93 11.17 -62.92
N LEU A 137 -67.16 10.16 -62.07
CA LEU A 137 -68.30 9.24 -62.21
C LEU A 137 -69.65 9.97 -62.12
N ARG A 138 -69.83 10.88 -61.16
CA ARG A 138 -71.06 11.68 -61.03
C ARG A 138 -71.33 12.53 -62.26
N ALA A 139 -70.29 13.09 -62.89
CA ALA A 139 -70.42 13.87 -64.11
C ALA A 139 -70.88 12.98 -65.30
N LEU A 140 -70.36 11.75 -65.40
CA LEU A 140 -70.78 10.78 -66.43
C LEU A 140 -72.23 10.32 -66.24
N ASP A 141 -72.66 10.08 -65.00
CA ASP A 141 -74.05 9.69 -64.72
C ASP A 141 -75.04 10.82 -65.02
N GLY A 142 -74.66 12.08 -64.74
CA GLY A 142 -75.45 13.26 -65.10
C GLY A 142 -75.62 13.46 -66.61
N GLN A 143 -74.69 12.99 -67.45
CA GLN A 143 -74.78 13.04 -68.91
C GLN A 143 -75.65 11.93 -69.52
N ARG A 144 -75.97 10.87 -68.76
CA ARG A 144 -76.87 9.78 -69.21
C ARG A 144 -78.33 9.97 -68.80
N GLY A 145 -78.61 10.93 -67.91
CA GLY A 145 -79.94 11.20 -67.35
C GLY A 145 -80.69 12.39 -67.94
N GLY A 146 -80.20 13.00 -69.02
CA GLY A 146 -80.87 14.05 -69.80
C GLY A 146 -80.98 13.66 -71.26
#